data_AF-M0QH27-F1
#
_entry.id   AF-M0QH27-F1
#
_cell.length_a   1.000
_cell.length_b   1.000
_cell.length_c   1.000
_cell.angle_alpha   90.00
_cell.angle_beta   90.00
_cell.angle_gamma   90.00
#
_symmetry.space_group_name_H-M   'P 1'
#
loop_
_entity.id
_entity.type
_entity.pdbx_description
1 polymer ?
#
loop_
_entity_poly.entity_id
_entity_poly.type
_entity_poly.pdbx_seq_one_letter_code
_entity_poly.pdbx_strand_id
1 'polypeptide(L)'
;MAQSAYAAPTALQGSFAIQNGVCASGSVTGSFFRMILPAGTTSGPFLSNSDSSCSDKTVTPLSAGTSGGLLSGSYQPQPASAFDGSGNAISGSVTRPVKFYGVGFATATNPTDPQTGRGTARPQLYVDGTSLSGDLSAFGVTWNRQVFNQGAPKPGGGLPGKTTSVRGTINRSTGAFVIEWTSQIVGGPFNNFTGLWHLAGTYRGSGLTGGSAAAGQAPAAQNPPGQNPAGAAGVAPGAAQPNPAAPGAATNQAPGAGDARTVPAEAAGTPQTTVQSLQVPADSGQPRWLLPVLVVITAVAAGLLTNADRLFRRRGKSADAG
;
A
#
# COMPACT_ATOMS: atom_id res chain seq x y z
N MET A 1 30.19 31.39 1.95
CA MET A 1 29.64 30.13 1.41
C MET A 1 28.19 30.05 1.86
N ALA A 2 27.22 30.15 0.94
CA ALA A 2 25.81 30.02 1.32
C ALA A 2 25.46 28.53 1.45
N GLN A 3 25.06 28.10 2.65
CA GLN A 3 24.47 26.78 2.85
C GLN A 3 23.13 26.74 2.12
N SER A 4 23.03 25.90 1.09
CA SER A 4 21.73 25.53 0.52
C SER A 4 20.92 24.83 1.61
N ALA A 5 19.85 25.49 2.07
CA ALA A 5 18.90 24.89 2.99
C ALA A 5 18.20 23.72 2.29
N TYR A 6 18.42 22.50 2.78
CA TYR A 6 17.67 21.34 2.34
C TYR A 6 16.21 21.50 2.78
N ALA A 7 15.28 21.53 1.83
CA ALA A 7 13.86 21.62 2.16
C ALA A 7 13.44 20.37 2.93
N ALA A 8 12.65 20.54 4.00
CA ALA A 8 12.14 19.41 4.76
C ALA A 8 11.24 18.52 3.89
N PRO A 9 11.19 17.19 4.14
CA PRO A 9 10.29 16.29 3.43
C PRO A 9 8.84 16.77 3.51
N THR A 10 8.13 16.72 2.39
CA THR A 10 6.74 17.17 2.29
C THR A 10 5.80 16.04 2.69
N ALA A 11 4.91 16.28 3.66
CA ALA A 11 3.88 15.31 4.03
C ALA A 11 2.87 15.10 2.89
N LEU A 12 2.60 13.84 2.55
CA LEU A 12 1.60 13.47 1.56
C LEU A 12 0.24 13.24 2.25
N GLN A 13 -0.79 13.94 1.77
CA GLN A 13 -2.17 13.78 2.26
C GLN A 13 -3.04 13.20 1.14
N GLY A 14 -3.37 11.91 1.28
CA GLY A 14 -4.13 11.22 0.25
C GLY A 14 -4.01 9.71 0.26
N SER A 15 -4.49 9.11 -0.82
CA SER A 15 -4.57 7.67 -1.01
C SER A 15 -3.39 7.14 -1.80
N PHE A 16 -2.71 6.15 -1.25
CA PHE A 16 -1.79 5.25 -1.93
C PHE A 16 -2.59 4.06 -2.42
N ALA A 17 -3.21 4.22 -3.60
CA ALA A 17 -4.05 3.17 -4.18
C ALA A 17 -3.18 1.98 -4.57
N ILE A 18 -3.56 0.78 -4.10
CA ILE A 18 -2.75 -0.43 -4.24
C ILE A 18 -3.00 -1.08 -5.61
N GLN A 19 -1.93 -1.32 -6.35
CA GLN A 19 -1.93 -2.18 -7.52
C GLN A 19 -1.87 -3.64 -7.09
N ASN A 20 -2.73 -4.46 -7.70
CA ASN A 20 -2.78 -5.90 -7.44
C ASN A 20 -1.43 -6.57 -7.70
N GLY A 21 -1.05 -7.47 -6.80
CA GLY A 21 0.01 -8.42 -6.99
C GLY A 21 -0.32 -9.39 -8.12
N VAL A 22 0.53 -9.46 -9.13
CA VAL A 22 0.39 -10.38 -10.26
C VAL A 22 1.65 -11.21 -10.37
N CYS A 23 1.47 -12.53 -10.39
CA CYS A 23 2.55 -13.49 -10.59
C CYS A 23 2.51 -14.00 -12.03
N ALA A 24 3.56 -13.70 -12.79
CA ALA A 24 3.70 -14.10 -14.18
C ALA A 24 5.15 -14.49 -14.46
N SER A 25 5.35 -15.61 -15.16
CA SER A 25 6.68 -16.06 -15.61
C SER A 25 7.74 -16.10 -14.50
N GLY A 26 7.37 -16.58 -13.30
CA GLY A 26 8.28 -16.67 -12.15
C GLY A 26 8.62 -15.35 -11.46
N SER A 27 8.01 -14.24 -11.89
CA SER A 27 8.17 -12.91 -11.29
C SER A 27 6.87 -12.43 -10.66
N VAL A 28 6.98 -11.56 -9.65
CA VAL A 28 5.84 -10.83 -9.07
C VAL A 28 5.95 -9.35 -9.41
N THR A 29 4.81 -8.75 -9.79
CA THR A 29 4.66 -7.31 -9.99
C THR A 29 3.50 -6.80 -9.13
N GLY A 30 3.43 -5.50 -8.88
CA GLY A 30 2.42 -4.92 -8.00
C GLY A 30 2.71 -5.21 -6.53
N SER A 31 1.67 -5.30 -5.70
CA SER A 31 1.84 -5.41 -4.25
C SER A 31 1.89 -6.86 -3.75
N PHE A 32 2.79 -7.15 -2.84
CA PHE A 32 2.91 -8.48 -2.24
C PHE A 32 3.49 -8.45 -0.82
N PHE A 33 3.31 -9.56 -0.13
CA PHE A 33 3.86 -9.84 1.19
C PHE A 33 4.72 -11.10 1.15
N ARG A 34 5.81 -11.11 1.90
CA ARG A 34 6.57 -12.34 2.23
C ARG A 34 6.82 -12.38 3.73
N MET A 35 6.77 -13.56 4.31
CA MET A 35 7.11 -13.76 5.72
C MET A 35 8.54 -14.28 5.83
N ILE A 36 9.45 -13.48 6.37
CA ILE A 36 10.84 -13.89 6.65
C ILE A 36 10.86 -14.78 7.88
N LEU A 37 11.56 -15.92 7.79
CA LEU A 37 11.75 -16.83 8.93
C LEU A 37 12.64 -16.19 10.00
N PRO A 38 12.58 -16.63 11.27
CA PRO A 38 13.42 -16.10 12.34
C PRO A 38 14.92 -16.11 12.04
N ALA A 39 15.42 -17.04 11.22
CA ALA A 39 16.82 -17.10 10.80
C ALA A 39 17.13 -16.34 9.49
N GLY A 40 16.13 -15.83 8.77
CA GLY A 40 16.30 -15.24 7.44
C GLY A 40 16.53 -13.73 7.41
N THR A 41 16.72 -13.20 6.21
CA THR A 41 16.86 -11.77 5.90
C THR A 41 15.87 -11.35 4.83
N THR A 42 15.99 -10.14 4.29
CA THR A 42 15.26 -9.70 3.09
C THR A 42 15.57 -10.53 1.85
N SER A 43 16.60 -11.38 1.89
CA SER A 43 16.92 -12.38 0.86
C SER A 43 16.42 -13.79 1.20
N GLY A 44 15.80 -13.98 2.37
CA GLY A 44 15.27 -15.25 2.85
C GLY A 44 16.18 -15.95 3.89
N PRO A 45 15.86 -17.21 4.27
CA PRO A 45 14.70 -17.97 3.82
C PRO A 45 13.36 -17.38 4.27
N PHE A 46 12.34 -17.60 3.45
CA PHE A 46 10.97 -17.16 3.69
C PHE A 46 10.08 -18.35 4.06
N LEU A 47 9.06 -18.09 4.85
CA LEU A 47 7.99 -19.05 5.12
C LEU A 47 7.18 -19.22 3.83
N SER A 48 6.99 -20.47 3.43
CA SER A 48 6.09 -20.82 2.32
C SER A 48 4.64 -20.52 2.71
N ASN A 49 3.80 -20.11 1.76
CA ASN A 49 2.35 -19.98 1.88
C ASN A 49 1.72 -20.91 0.83
N SER A 50 1.19 -22.04 1.26
CA SER A 50 0.56 -23.03 0.38
C SER A 50 -0.66 -22.49 -0.36
N ASP A 51 -1.33 -21.46 0.19
CA ASP A 51 -2.49 -20.82 -0.43
C ASP A 51 -2.12 -19.77 -1.48
N SER A 52 -0.83 -19.47 -1.66
CA SER A 52 -0.39 -18.53 -2.67
C SER A 52 -0.77 -19.00 -4.08
N SER A 53 -1.32 -18.08 -4.89
CA SER A 53 -1.56 -18.31 -6.31
C SER A 53 -0.28 -18.26 -7.16
N CYS A 54 0.83 -17.78 -6.60
CA CYS A 54 2.11 -17.70 -7.28
C CYS A 54 2.79 -19.08 -7.37
N SER A 55 3.69 -19.24 -8.35
CA SER A 55 4.56 -20.41 -8.42
C SER A 55 5.58 -20.41 -7.27
N ASP A 56 6.18 -19.26 -6.96
CA ASP A 56 6.92 -19.06 -5.71
C ASP A 56 5.92 -18.97 -4.55
N LYS A 57 5.83 -20.07 -3.78
CA LYS A 57 4.93 -20.16 -2.64
C LYS A 57 5.29 -19.24 -1.49
N THR A 58 6.45 -18.61 -1.47
CA THR A 58 6.81 -17.66 -0.41
C THR A 58 6.21 -16.26 -0.64
N VAL A 59 5.68 -15.99 -1.83
CA VAL A 59 5.03 -14.73 -2.20
C VAL A 59 3.55 -14.82 -1.92
N THR A 60 2.99 -13.85 -1.20
CA THR A 60 1.53 -13.69 -1.06
C THR A 60 1.09 -12.43 -1.80
N PRO A 61 0.46 -12.55 -2.99
CA PRO A 61 0.03 -11.38 -3.75
C PRO A 61 -1.09 -10.65 -3.01
N LEU A 62 -1.01 -9.33 -2.96
CA LEU A 62 -1.96 -8.47 -2.28
C LEU A 62 -2.88 -7.76 -3.29
N SER A 63 -4.07 -7.40 -2.86
CA SER A 63 -5.01 -6.58 -3.65
C SER A 63 -5.59 -5.48 -2.78
N ALA A 64 -6.05 -4.41 -3.42
CA ALA A 64 -6.62 -3.26 -2.73
C ALA A 64 -7.79 -3.69 -1.80
N GLY A 65 -7.80 -3.14 -0.59
CA GLY A 65 -8.89 -3.32 0.37
C GLY A 65 -10.10 -2.46 0.07
N THR A 66 -11.03 -2.38 1.02
CA THR A 66 -12.28 -1.62 0.86
C THR A 66 -12.08 -0.11 0.70
N SER A 67 -10.94 0.43 1.16
CA SER A 67 -10.56 1.82 0.94
C SER A 67 -9.72 2.04 -0.33
N GLY A 68 -9.49 1.00 -1.14
CA GLY A 68 -8.67 1.10 -2.35
C GLY A 68 -7.15 1.10 -2.11
N GLY A 69 -6.69 1.12 -0.85
CA GLY A 69 -5.27 1.13 -0.49
C GLY A 69 -5.00 1.79 0.86
N LEU A 70 -3.78 2.28 1.04
CA LEU A 70 -3.32 2.94 2.27
C LEU A 70 -3.63 4.44 2.23
N LEU A 71 -4.22 4.98 3.29
CA LEU A 71 -4.43 6.41 3.46
C LEU A 71 -3.32 7.01 4.31
N SER A 72 -2.63 8.01 3.76
CA SER A 72 -1.69 8.85 4.49
C SER A 72 -2.43 10.01 5.15
N GLY A 73 -2.16 10.23 6.43
CA GLY A 73 -2.80 11.22 7.32
C GLY A 73 -3.99 10.68 8.13
N SER A 74 -4.50 9.49 7.85
CA SER A 74 -5.74 8.97 8.44
C SER A 74 -5.66 7.49 8.83
N TYR A 75 -6.32 7.14 9.93
CA TYR A 75 -6.51 5.73 10.31
C TYR A 75 -7.58 5.06 9.46
N GLN A 76 -7.40 3.77 9.24
CA GLN A 76 -8.30 2.87 8.55
C GLN A 76 -8.49 1.64 9.45
N PRO A 77 -9.17 1.80 10.60
CA PRO A 77 -9.22 0.76 11.62
C PRO A 77 -9.92 -0.49 11.11
N GLN A 78 -9.53 -1.64 11.65
CA GLN A 78 -10.29 -2.87 11.45
C GLN A 78 -11.71 -2.74 12.06
N PRO A 79 -12.72 -3.45 11.56
CA PRO A 79 -14.06 -3.41 12.16
C PRO A 79 -14.04 -4.00 13.58
N ALA A 80 -15.03 -3.60 14.39
CA ALA A 80 -15.15 -4.06 15.79
C ALA A 80 -15.23 -5.59 15.90
N SER A 81 -16.00 -6.24 15.02
CA SER A 81 -15.89 -7.68 14.77
C SER A 81 -14.90 -7.89 13.64
N ALA A 82 -13.63 -8.17 13.96
CA ALA A 82 -12.59 -8.35 12.95
C ALA A 82 -12.55 -9.77 12.36
N PHE A 83 -13.21 -10.74 13.01
CA PHE A 83 -13.08 -12.17 12.68
C PHE A 83 -14.43 -12.85 12.46
N ASP A 84 -14.45 -13.84 11.56
CA ASP A 84 -15.54 -14.82 11.48
C ASP A 84 -15.34 -15.96 12.50
N GLY A 85 -16.30 -16.88 12.53
CA GLY A 85 -16.26 -18.06 13.40
C GLY A 85 -15.04 -18.97 13.18
N SER A 86 -14.40 -18.92 12.02
CA SER A 86 -13.21 -19.70 11.67
C SER A 86 -11.89 -18.94 11.86
N GLY A 87 -11.95 -17.68 12.33
CA GLY A 87 -10.77 -16.85 12.56
C GLY A 87 -10.24 -16.13 11.32
N ASN A 88 -10.96 -16.15 10.20
CA ASN A 88 -10.61 -15.32 9.05
C ASN A 88 -10.91 -13.86 9.36
N ALA A 89 -10.05 -12.96 8.89
CA ALA A 89 -10.36 -11.55 8.86
C ALA A 89 -11.55 -11.30 7.90
N ILE A 90 -12.60 -10.64 8.41
CA ILE A 90 -13.84 -10.41 7.62
C ILE A 90 -13.75 -9.20 6.69
N SER A 91 -12.81 -8.28 6.96
CA SER A 91 -12.61 -7.08 6.18
C SER A 91 -11.17 -6.59 6.32
N GLY A 92 -10.67 -6.00 5.25
CA GLY A 92 -9.37 -5.33 5.20
C GLY A 92 -9.51 -4.00 4.49
N SER A 93 -9.21 -2.93 5.21
CA SER A 93 -9.36 -1.57 4.72
C SER A 93 -8.22 -1.20 3.77
N VAL A 94 -6.99 -1.62 4.10
CA VAL A 94 -5.80 -1.34 3.29
C VAL A 94 -5.65 -2.36 2.17
N THR A 95 -5.58 -3.65 2.51
CA THR A 95 -5.58 -4.77 1.55
C THR A 95 -6.76 -5.70 1.79
N ARG A 96 -7.31 -6.27 0.73
CA ARG A 96 -8.37 -7.29 0.83
C ARG A 96 -7.87 -8.51 1.61
N PRO A 97 -8.76 -9.23 2.34
CA PRO A 97 -8.39 -10.48 2.96
C PRO A 97 -7.80 -11.48 1.96
N VAL A 98 -6.66 -12.08 2.31
CA VAL A 98 -5.96 -13.10 1.51
C VAL A 98 -5.58 -14.29 2.40
N LYS A 99 -5.64 -15.50 1.84
CA LYS A 99 -5.37 -16.72 2.58
C LYS A 99 -3.87 -16.89 2.88
N PHE A 100 -3.60 -17.28 4.11
CA PHE A 100 -2.27 -17.64 4.61
C PHE A 100 -2.44 -18.79 5.60
N TYR A 101 -2.06 -19.99 5.19
CA TYR A 101 -2.31 -21.26 5.91
C TYR A 101 -3.80 -21.49 6.23
N GLY A 102 -4.66 -21.38 5.21
CA GLY A 102 -6.10 -21.63 5.29
C GLY A 102 -6.90 -20.50 5.95
N VAL A 103 -6.25 -19.55 6.61
CA VAL A 103 -6.89 -18.43 7.32
C VAL A 103 -6.67 -17.13 6.56
N GLY A 104 -7.73 -16.36 6.35
CA GLY A 104 -7.66 -15.05 5.71
C GLY A 104 -7.03 -14.04 6.65
N PHE A 105 -5.92 -13.40 6.25
CA PHE A 105 -5.43 -12.21 6.92
C PHE A 105 -5.88 -10.94 6.20
N ALA A 106 -6.07 -9.87 6.95
CA ALA A 106 -6.37 -8.54 6.42
C ALA A 106 -5.44 -7.49 7.04
N THR A 107 -5.29 -6.36 6.35
CA THR A 107 -4.48 -5.24 6.84
C THR A 107 -5.35 -4.02 7.13
N ALA A 108 -4.96 -3.29 8.18
CA ALA A 108 -5.63 -2.09 8.66
C ALA A 108 -4.62 -1.15 9.34
N THR A 109 -5.02 0.09 9.60
CA THR A 109 -4.23 1.03 10.42
C THR A 109 -5.01 1.43 11.67
N ASN A 110 -4.50 1.07 12.85
CA ASN A 110 -5.21 1.18 14.12
C ASN A 110 -4.56 2.23 15.03
N PRO A 111 -5.35 3.10 15.71
CA PRO A 111 -4.83 4.13 16.62
C PRO A 111 -4.15 3.57 17.88
N THR A 112 -4.49 2.33 18.24
CA THR A 112 -3.89 1.60 19.35
C THR A 112 -3.40 0.26 18.82
N ASP A 113 -2.17 -0.09 19.15
CA ASP A 113 -1.64 -1.43 18.87
C ASP A 113 -2.30 -2.44 19.81
N PRO A 114 -3.14 -3.36 19.29
CA PRO A 114 -3.88 -4.28 20.15
C PRO A 114 -2.99 -5.27 20.92
N GLN A 115 -1.73 -5.47 20.50
CA GLN A 115 -0.81 -6.37 21.20
C GLN A 115 -0.20 -5.73 22.44
N THR A 116 0.11 -4.44 22.37
CA THR A 116 0.83 -3.73 23.44
C THR A 116 -0.04 -2.75 24.21
N GLY A 117 -1.24 -2.42 23.71
CA GLY A 117 -2.12 -1.38 24.25
C GLY A 117 -1.60 0.04 24.04
N ARG A 118 -0.46 0.22 23.35
CA ARG A 118 0.16 1.54 23.14
C ARG A 118 -0.50 2.28 21.97
N GLY A 119 -0.57 3.61 22.08
CA GLY A 119 -0.95 4.47 20.97
C GLY A 119 0.06 4.39 19.82
N THR A 120 -0.45 4.50 18.59
CA THR A 120 0.35 4.55 17.36
C THR A 120 0.30 5.95 16.76
N ALA A 121 1.25 6.29 15.89
CA ALA A 121 1.12 7.51 15.10
C ALA A 121 0.05 7.33 14.02
N ARG A 122 -0.55 8.43 13.56
CA ARG A 122 -1.36 8.39 12.32
C ARG A 122 -0.44 7.96 11.17
N PRO A 123 -0.86 7.02 10.30
CA PRO A 123 -0.08 6.65 9.14
C PRO A 123 0.28 7.90 8.35
N GLN A 124 1.56 8.10 8.05
CA GLN A 124 2.00 9.29 7.34
C GLN A 124 3.20 8.96 6.46
N LEU A 125 3.06 9.21 5.16
CA LEU A 125 4.15 9.15 4.19
C LEU A 125 4.59 10.56 3.83
N TYR A 126 5.88 10.70 3.54
CA TYR A 126 6.54 11.94 3.15
C TYR A 126 7.24 11.73 1.81
N VAL A 127 7.34 12.80 1.03
CA VAL A 127 8.12 12.83 -0.20
C VAL A 127 9.26 13.83 -0.09
N ASP A 128 10.40 13.42 -0.61
CA ASP A 128 11.60 14.24 -0.73
C ASP A 128 12.25 13.95 -2.09
N GLY A 129 12.12 14.90 -3.02
CA GLY A 129 12.35 14.65 -4.44
C GLY A 129 11.45 13.52 -4.96
N THR A 130 12.07 12.40 -5.34
CA THR A 130 11.39 11.16 -5.76
C THR A 130 11.41 10.07 -4.68
N SER A 131 11.99 10.34 -3.51
CA SER A 131 12.09 9.37 -2.42
C SER A 131 10.87 9.45 -1.51
N LEU A 132 10.41 8.30 -1.04
CA LEU A 132 9.37 8.17 -0.02
C LEU A 132 9.95 7.67 1.30
N SER A 133 9.40 8.19 2.39
CA SER A 133 9.62 7.71 3.76
C SER A 133 8.32 7.81 4.55
N GLY A 134 8.26 7.26 5.77
CA GLY A 134 7.08 7.47 6.61
C GLY A 134 7.04 6.71 7.93
N ASP A 135 5.97 6.98 8.66
CA ASP A 135 5.57 6.29 9.87
C ASP A 135 4.29 5.49 9.55
N LEU A 136 4.43 4.17 9.60
CA LEU A 136 3.33 3.22 9.49
C LEU A 136 3.18 2.41 10.77
N SER A 137 3.52 2.95 11.94
CA SER A 137 3.44 2.28 13.24
C SER A 137 2.04 1.75 13.58
N ALA A 138 1.00 2.33 12.99
CA ALA A 138 -0.39 1.89 13.09
C ALA A 138 -0.73 0.65 12.25
N PHE A 139 0.12 0.27 11.29
CA PHE A 139 -0.16 -0.81 10.35
C PHE A 139 -0.18 -2.16 11.08
N GLY A 140 -1.29 -2.87 10.95
CA GLY A 140 -1.52 -4.15 11.62
C GLY A 140 -2.09 -5.19 10.67
N VAL A 141 -1.89 -6.45 11.04
CA VAL A 141 -2.43 -7.62 10.36
C VAL A 141 -3.35 -8.38 11.30
N THR A 142 -4.59 -8.56 10.87
CA THR A 142 -5.61 -9.39 11.52
C THR A 142 -5.49 -10.81 10.98
N TRP A 143 -5.19 -11.82 11.81
CA TRP A 143 -5.09 -13.22 11.37
C TRP A 143 -5.34 -14.18 12.53
N ASN A 144 -6.17 -15.20 12.30
CA ASN A 144 -6.44 -16.30 13.24
C ASN A 144 -6.78 -15.82 14.67
N ARG A 145 -7.77 -14.92 14.74
CA ARG A 145 -8.27 -14.30 15.98
C ARG A 145 -7.23 -13.47 16.75
N GLN A 146 -6.11 -13.13 16.11
CA GLN A 146 -5.07 -12.28 16.67
C GLN A 146 -4.80 -11.09 15.75
N VAL A 147 -4.26 -10.03 16.33
CA VAL A 147 -3.77 -8.88 15.58
C VAL A 147 -2.28 -8.77 15.83
N PHE A 148 -1.51 -8.60 14.77
CA PHE A 148 -0.06 -8.43 14.81
C PHE A 148 0.29 -7.05 14.30
N ASN A 149 1.03 -6.27 15.10
CA ASN A 149 1.61 -5.03 14.59
C ASN A 149 2.63 -5.37 13.50
N GLN A 150 2.43 -4.78 12.32
CA GLN A 150 3.28 -4.92 11.15
C GLN A 150 3.77 -3.57 10.63
N GLY A 151 3.68 -2.56 11.49
CA GLY A 151 4.13 -1.21 11.23
C GLY A 151 5.63 -1.01 11.39
N ALA A 152 6.09 0.10 10.83
CA ALA A 152 7.44 0.61 10.99
C ALA A 152 7.41 2.14 11.09
N PRO A 153 8.03 2.76 12.11
CA PRO A 153 8.61 2.09 13.27
C PRO A 153 7.54 1.35 14.11
N LYS A 154 7.95 0.62 15.15
CA LYS A 154 7.00 0.12 16.15
C LYS A 154 6.42 1.27 16.97
N PRO A 155 5.27 1.08 17.64
CA PRO A 155 4.74 2.07 18.57
C PRO A 155 5.84 2.54 19.54
N GLY A 156 6.04 3.86 19.65
CA GLY A 156 7.16 4.46 20.38
C GLY A 156 8.45 4.69 19.59
N GLY A 157 8.45 4.49 18.27
CA GLY A 157 9.53 4.92 17.37
C GLY A 157 10.68 3.93 17.17
N GLY A 158 10.68 2.81 17.88
CA GLY A 158 11.76 1.81 17.78
C GLY A 158 11.70 0.94 16.52
N LEU A 159 12.87 0.42 16.11
CA LEU A 159 13.03 -0.53 15.01
C LEU A 159 13.62 -1.87 15.54
N PRO A 160 12.88 -2.62 16.38
CA PRO A 160 13.42 -3.83 17.01
C PRO A 160 13.67 -4.93 15.99
N GLY A 161 14.72 -5.71 16.24
CA GLY A 161 15.09 -6.88 15.44
C GLY A 161 15.32 -6.51 13.98
N LYS A 162 14.58 -7.15 13.07
CA LYS A 162 14.67 -6.92 11.62
C LYS A 162 13.67 -5.90 11.11
N THR A 163 13.11 -5.05 11.98
CA THR A 163 12.22 -3.96 11.53
C THR A 163 13.06 -2.89 10.83
N THR A 164 12.64 -2.44 9.65
CA THR A 164 13.31 -1.36 8.91
C THR A 164 12.38 -0.17 8.74
N SER A 165 12.92 1.03 8.58
CA SER A 165 12.11 2.21 8.27
C SER A 165 11.42 2.06 6.91
N VAL A 166 10.25 2.67 6.76
CA VAL A 166 9.57 2.74 5.46
C VAL A 166 10.40 3.54 4.48
N ARG A 167 10.64 2.97 3.29
CA ARG A 167 11.38 3.59 2.20
C ARG A 167 10.69 3.32 0.89
N GLY A 168 10.91 4.15 -0.11
CA GLY A 168 10.31 3.94 -1.42
C GLY A 168 10.64 5.01 -2.42
N THR A 169 9.96 4.95 -3.56
CA THR A 169 10.06 5.93 -4.62
C THR A 169 8.69 6.33 -5.14
N ILE A 170 8.61 7.52 -5.72
CA ILE A 170 7.41 8.02 -6.40
C ILE A 170 7.79 8.77 -7.66
N ASN A 171 7.09 8.47 -8.74
CA ASN A 171 7.07 9.30 -9.93
C ASN A 171 6.10 10.46 -9.68
N ARG A 172 6.61 11.69 -9.67
CA ARG A 172 5.83 12.89 -9.33
C ARG A 172 4.80 13.28 -10.40
N SER A 173 5.00 12.90 -11.66
CA SER A 173 4.07 13.23 -12.74
C SER A 173 2.92 12.24 -12.84
N THR A 174 3.20 10.94 -12.62
CA THR A 174 2.18 9.88 -12.72
C THR A 174 1.60 9.46 -11.38
N GLY A 175 2.25 9.82 -10.27
CA GLY A 175 1.94 9.32 -8.93
C GLY A 175 2.30 7.85 -8.71
N ALA A 176 2.93 7.17 -9.69
CA ALA A 176 3.32 5.77 -9.53
C ALA A 176 4.33 5.63 -8.39
N PHE A 177 4.08 4.74 -7.44
CA PHE A 177 4.92 4.57 -6.26
C PHE A 177 5.26 3.11 -6.00
N VAL A 178 6.35 2.92 -5.25
CA VAL A 178 6.70 1.69 -4.55
C VAL A 178 7.15 2.07 -3.14
N ILE A 179 6.64 1.40 -2.12
CA ILE A 179 7.15 1.48 -0.75
C ILE A 179 7.43 0.08 -0.21
N GLU A 180 8.50 -0.03 0.57
CA GLU A 180 8.94 -1.25 1.20
C GLU A 180 9.35 -1.00 2.64
N TRP A 181 9.08 -2.00 3.48
CA TRP A 181 9.61 -2.09 4.83
C TRP A 181 9.56 -3.53 5.32
N THR A 182 10.30 -3.79 6.38
CA THR A 182 10.18 -5.01 7.16
C THR A 182 9.66 -4.69 8.56
N SER A 183 8.84 -5.57 9.13
CA SER A 183 8.32 -5.42 10.47
C SER A 183 8.35 -6.72 11.24
N GLN A 184 9.23 -6.79 12.24
CA GLN A 184 9.35 -7.96 13.09
C GLN A 184 8.19 -8.02 14.08
N ILE A 185 7.57 -9.19 14.21
CA ILE A 185 6.58 -9.46 15.25
C ILE A 185 7.32 -9.58 16.58
N VAL A 186 6.86 -8.82 17.58
CA VAL A 186 7.40 -8.80 18.93
C VAL A 186 6.38 -9.44 19.86
N GLY A 187 6.76 -10.56 20.47
CA GLY A 187 5.91 -11.34 21.35
C GLY A 187 4.93 -12.28 20.61
N GLY A 188 4.19 -13.06 21.41
CA GLY A 188 3.22 -14.04 20.90
C GLY A 188 3.86 -15.24 20.17
N PRO A 189 3.02 -16.10 19.56
CA PRO A 189 3.47 -17.35 18.93
C PRO A 189 4.30 -17.15 17.66
N PHE A 190 4.22 -15.97 17.03
CA PHE A 190 4.99 -15.61 15.84
C PHE A 190 6.18 -14.70 16.15
N ASN A 191 6.63 -14.66 17.41
CA ASN A 191 7.77 -13.84 17.80
C ASN A 191 8.98 -14.10 16.87
N ASN A 192 9.67 -13.02 16.48
CA ASN A 192 10.83 -13.01 15.58
C ASN A 192 10.55 -13.35 14.10
N PHE A 193 9.33 -13.73 13.73
CA PHE A 193 8.93 -13.70 12.32
C PHE A 193 8.83 -12.25 11.86
N THR A 194 9.16 -11.99 10.60
CA THR A 194 9.24 -10.63 10.08
C THR A 194 8.49 -10.53 8.77
N GLY A 195 7.48 -9.66 8.70
CA GLY A 195 6.82 -9.36 7.44
C GLY A 195 7.72 -8.48 6.58
N LEU A 196 7.92 -8.86 5.32
CA LEU A 196 8.43 -8.01 4.26
C LEU A 196 7.23 -7.55 3.44
N TRP A 197 7.03 -6.24 3.40
CA TRP A 197 5.94 -5.60 2.70
C TRP A 197 6.47 -4.86 1.49
N HIS A 198 5.85 -5.11 0.34
CA HIS A 198 6.08 -4.37 -0.89
C HIS A 198 4.72 -3.88 -1.38
N LEU A 199 4.48 -2.57 -1.31
CA LEU A 199 3.26 -1.95 -1.83
C LEU A 199 3.61 -1.07 -3.02
N ALA A 200 2.99 -1.36 -4.15
CA ALA A 200 3.12 -0.59 -5.37
C ALA A 200 1.75 -0.11 -5.84
N GLY A 201 1.71 1.02 -6.54
CA GLY A 201 0.48 1.51 -7.15
C GLY A 201 0.55 2.98 -7.51
N THR A 202 -0.54 3.72 -7.26
CA THR A 202 -0.64 5.13 -7.64
C THR A 202 -1.12 5.99 -6.48
N TYR A 203 -0.36 7.05 -6.19
CA TYR A 203 -0.74 8.07 -5.24
C TYR A 203 -1.77 9.03 -5.83
N ARG A 204 -2.80 9.34 -5.04
CA ARG A 204 -3.87 10.29 -5.35
C ARG A 204 -4.07 11.20 -4.15
N GLY A 205 -3.60 12.44 -4.24
CA GLY A 205 -3.68 13.40 -3.14
C GLY A 205 -2.86 14.66 -3.40
N SER A 206 -2.68 15.46 -2.35
CA SER A 206 -1.87 16.69 -2.40
C SER A 206 -0.41 16.42 -2.00
N GLY A 207 0.49 17.40 -2.18
CA GLY A 207 1.89 17.31 -1.74
C GLY A 207 2.89 16.81 -2.80
N LEU A 208 2.45 16.32 -3.95
CA LEU A 208 3.34 16.02 -5.10
C LEU A 208 3.65 17.25 -5.97
N THR A 209 2.89 18.32 -5.86
CA THR A 209 3.07 19.53 -6.70
C THR A 209 4.05 20.55 -6.11
N GLY A 210 4.57 20.33 -4.90
CA GLY A 210 5.46 21.26 -4.19
C GLY A 210 6.96 21.14 -4.49
N GLY A 211 7.35 20.49 -5.57
CA GLY A 211 8.75 20.13 -5.83
C GLY A 211 9.13 20.18 -7.29
N SER A 212 8.82 21.29 -7.97
CA SER A 212 9.60 21.69 -9.15
C SER A 212 10.56 22.77 -8.69
N ALA A 213 11.80 22.38 -8.37
CA ALA A 213 12.88 23.35 -8.37
C ALA A 213 12.95 23.98 -9.76
N ALA A 214 13.05 25.31 -9.77
CA ALA A 214 13.02 26.21 -10.92
C ALA A 214 13.64 25.66 -12.21
N ALA A 215 12.81 25.42 -13.22
CA ALA A 215 13.21 25.74 -14.58
C ALA A 215 13.16 27.27 -14.68
N GLY A 216 14.30 27.90 -14.97
CA GLY A 216 14.47 29.34 -14.90
C GLY A 216 13.36 30.11 -15.62
N GLN A 217 12.58 30.88 -14.85
CA GLN A 217 11.94 32.07 -15.39
C GLN A 217 13.07 33.02 -15.79
N ALA A 218 13.30 33.15 -17.09
CA ALA A 218 14.05 34.26 -17.64
C ALA A 218 13.44 35.57 -17.09
N PRO A 219 14.26 36.56 -16.68
CA PRO A 219 13.76 37.83 -16.21
C PRO A 219 12.88 38.46 -17.30
N ALA A 220 11.63 38.76 -16.96
CA ALA A 220 10.79 39.61 -17.80
C ALA A 220 11.52 40.95 -17.97
N ALA A 221 11.85 41.29 -19.22
CA ALA A 221 12.43 42.57 -19.55
C ALA A 221 11.47 43.68 -19.09
N GLN A 222 11.95 44.51 -18.17
CA GLN A 222 11.28 45.74 -17.78
C GLN A 222 11.36 46.71 -18.96
N ASN A 223 10.20 47.08 -19.52
CA ASN A 223 10.13 48.23 -20.42
C ASN A 223 10.25 49.53 -19.59
N PRO A 224 11.14 50.46 -19.95
CA PRO A 224 11.23 51.77 -19.30
C PRO A 224 10.05 52.69 -19.66
N PRO A 225 9.80 53.75 -18.86
CA PRO A 225 8.48 54.32 -18.65
C PRO A 225 8.14 55.46 -19.60
N GLY A 226 6.85 55.56 -19.93
CA GLY A 226 6.24 56.79 -20.42
C GLY A 226 5.30 56.57 -21.60
N GLN A 227 4.01 56.39 -21.31
CA GLN A 227 2.88 57.00 -22.04
C GLN A 227 1.55 56.49 -21.47
N ASN A 228 0.86 57.37 -20.73
CA ASN A 228 -0.59 57.31 -20.51
C ASN A 228 -1.28 57.81 -21.79
N PRO A 229 -2.50 57.35 -22.10
CA PRO A 229 -3.63 58.24 -21.84
C PRO A 229 -4.88 57.55 -21.26
N ALA A 230 -5.73 58.41 -20.72
CA ALA A 230 -6.90 58.16 -19.89
C ALA A 230 -8.22 57.93 -20.67
N GLY A 231 -9.23 57.46 -19.92
CA GLY A 231 -10.68 57.60 -20.19
C GLY A 231 -11.32 56.35 -20.82
N ALA A 232 -12.53 55.91 -20.46
CA ALA A 232 -13.54 56.40 -19.54
C ALA A 232 -14.56 55.27 -19.24
N ALA A 233 -15.43 55.53 -18.28
CA ALA A 233 -16.32 54.61 -17.57
C ALA A 233 -17.52 54.06 -18.38
N GLY A 234 -17.98 52.87 -17.95
CA GLY A 234 -19.34 52.68 -17.42
C GLY A 234 -20.48 52.20 -18.34
N VAL A 235 -21.18 51.17 -17.84
CA VAL A 235 -22.63 50.88 -17.89
C VAL A 235 -23.00 49.50 -18.49
N ALA A 236 -23.77 48.75 -17.70
CA ALA A 236 -24.56 47.53 -17.98
C ALA A 236 -25.98 47.77 -17.40
N PRO A 237 -26.99 46.84 -17.47
CA PRO A 237 -27.35 45.80 -18.45
C PRO A 237 -28.87 45.80 -18.83
N GLY A 238 -29.28 44.91 -19.74
CA GLY A 238 -30.69 44.47 -19.95
C GLY A 238 -30.99 44.18 -21.43
N ALA A 239 -31.84 43.24 -21.87
CA ALA A 239 -32.63 42.18 -21.24
C ALA A 239 -33.12 41.21 -22.35
N ALA A 240 -33.42 39.97 -21.94
CA ALA A 240 -34.42 39.01 -22.43
C ALA A 240 -34.57 38.62 -23.93
N GLN A 241 -34.51 37.29 -24.11
CA GLN A 241 -34.86 36.43 -25.25
C GLN A 241 -36.38 36.44 -25.58
N PRO A 242 -36.79 35.94 -26.76
CA PRO A 242 -37.43 34.61 -26.76
C PRO A 242 -37.10 33.72 -27.99
N ASN A 243 -37.18 32.41 -27.76
CA ASN A 243 -37.23 31.34 -28.77
C ASN A 243 -38.71 31.04 -29.09
N PRO A 244 -39.06 30.40 -30.24
CA PRO A 244 -39.34 28.97 -30.12
C PRO A 244 -39.08 28.09 -31.39
N ALA A 245 -38.98 26.79 -31.08
CA ALA A 245 -39.43 25.61 -31.84
C ALA A 245 -38.55 25.02 -32.99
N ALA A 246 -38.14 23.77 -32.76
CA ALA A 246 -37.64 22.76 -33.70
C ALA A 246 -38.82 21.91 -34.26
N PRO A 247 -38.66 20.70 -34.85
CA PRO A 247 -37.50 19.97 -35.38
C PRO A 247 -37.75 19.26 -36.75
N GLY A 248 -36.73 18.65 -37.36
CA GLY A 248 -36.94 17.69 -38.44
C GLY A 248 -35.69 16.95 -38.97
N ALA A 249 -35.90 15.65 -39.28
CA ALA A 249 -35.07 14.67 -39.98
C ALA A 249 -33.95 13.96 -39.17
N ALA A 250 -34.00 12.64 -38.90
CA ALA A 250 -33.99 11.47 -39.82
C ALA A 250 -32.72 11.44 -40.69
N THR A 251 -31.97 10.36 -40.93
CA THR A 251 -31.98 8.92 -40.61
C THR A 251 -30.64 8.38 -41.12
N ASN A 252 -30.14 7.29 -40.50
CA ASN A 252 -29.44 6.14 -41.11
C ASN A 252 -28.22 6.31 -42.05
N GLN A 253 -27.18 5.52 -41.72
CA GLN A 253 -26.43 4.55 -42.54
C GLN A 253 -24.90 4.70 -42.52
N ALA A 254 -24.25 3.70 -41.92
CA ALA A 254 -23.00 3.09 -42.36
C ALA A 254 -23.28 2.25 -43.64
N PRO A 255 -22.31 1.63 -44.39
CA PRO A 255 -20.95 1.24 -43.99
C PRO A 255 -19.89 1.38 -45.13
N GLY A 256 -18.64 0.98 -44.88
CA GLY A 256 -17.70 0.72 -45.97
C GLY A 256 -16.24 0.56 -45.54
N ALA A 257 -15.78 -0.69 -45.47
CA ALA A 257 -14.37 -1.06 -45.37
C ALA A 257 -13.65 -0.81 -46.71
N GLY A 258 -12.37 -0.45 -46.66
CA GLY A 258 -11.51 -0.30 -47.83
C GLY A 258 -10.05 -0.10 -47.43
N ASP A 259 -9.19 -0.90 -48.06
CA ASP A 259 -7.85 -1.31 -47.63
C ASP A 259 -6.78 -0.22 -47.50
N ALA A 260 -5.88 -0.47 -46.55
CA ALA A 260 -4.68 0.31 -46.28
C ALA A 260 -3.57 0.05 -47.31
N ARG A 261 -3.05 1.13 -47.86
CA ARG A 261 -1.86 1.19 -48.71
C ARG A 261 -0.63 1.47 -47.82
N THR A 262 0.36 0.59 -47.87
CA THR A 262 1.72 0.76 -47.30
C THR A 262 2.50 1.84 -48.05
N VAL A 263 3.25 2.72 -47.36
CA VAL A 263 4.74 2.93 -47.32
C VAL A 263 5.10 3.96 -46.18
N PRO A 264 6.37 4.30 -45.81
CA PRO A 264 7.12 3.78 -44.66
C PRO A 264 7.53 4.79 -43.54
N ALA A 265 7.98 4.21 -42.41
CA ALA A 265 8.97 4.63 -41.41
C ALA A 265 9.23 6.12 -41.09
N GLU A 266 8.99 6.52 -39.83
CA GLU A 266 9.98 7.26 -39.02
C GLU A 266 9.73 7.09 -37.51
N ALA A 267 10.80 7.18 -36.72
CA ALA A 267 10.92 6.78 -35.34
C ALA A 267 10.02 7.55 -34.34
N ALA A 268 9.35 6.81 -33.45
CA ALA A 268 8.83 7.34 -32.21
C ALA A 268 9.24 6.39 -31.08
N GLY A 269 10.22 6.82 -30.29
CA GLY A 269 10.69 6.10 -29.11
C GLY A 269 9.58 5.94 -28.08
N THR A 270 9.26 4.69 -27.77
CA THR A 270 8.47 4.31 -26.59
C THR A 270 9.21 4.71 -25.30
N PRO A 271 8.62 5.49 -24.38
CA PRO A 271 9.21 5.69 -23.06
C PRO A 271 9.09 4.38 -22.27
N GLN A 272 10.24 3.78 -21.96
CA GLN A 272 10.36 2.60 -21.12
C GLN A 272 9.98 2.96 -19.67
N THR A 273 8.90 2.37 -19.17
CA THR A 273 8.65 2.22 -17.74
C THR A 273 9.67 1.23 -17.17
N THR A 274 10.68 1.73 -16.46
CA THR A 274 11.61 0.88 -15.70
C THR A 274 10.88 0.26 -14.51
N VAL A 275 10.24 -0.88 -14.74
CA VAL A 275 9.75 -1.78 -13.69
C VAL A 275 10.98 -2.47 -13.09
N GLN A 276 11.26 -2.26 -11.80
CA GLN A 276 12.22 -3.09 -11.11
C GLN A 276 11.60 -4.48 -10.91
N SER A 277 11.84 -5.37 -11.87
CA SER A 277 11.59 -6.80 -11.70
C SER A 277 12.63 -7.35 -10.73
N LEU A 278 12.22 -7.72 -9.52
CA LEU A 278 13.08 -8.52 -8.64
C LEU A 278 13.23 -9.90 -9.30
N GLN A 279 14.39 -10.18 -9.92
CA GLN A 279 14.69 -11.52 -10.41
C GLN A 279 14.89 -12.45 -9.21
N VAL A 280 13.98 -13.41 -9.06
CA VAL A 280 14.07 -14.47 -8.06
C VAL A 280 14.96 -15.58 -8.66
N PRO A 281 16.11 -15.91 -8.04
CA PRO A 281 16.87 -17.08 -8.48
C PRO A 281 16.04 -18.34 -8.27
N ALA A 282 15.72 -19.01 -9.38
CA ALA A 282 15.17 -20.36 -9.35
C ALA A 282 16.33 -21.31 -9.05
N ASP A 283 16.61 -21.53 -7.76
CA ASP A 283 17.10 -22.81 -7.23
C ASP A 283 17.45 -22.67 -5.75
N SER A 284 16.63 -23.30 -4.91
CA SER A 284 17.13 -23.87 -3.65
C SER A 284 16.29 -25.10 -3.32
N GLY A 285 16.87 -26.28 -3.54
CA GLY A 285 16.28 -27.54 -3.11
C GLY A 285 15.99 -27.46 -1.60
N GLN A 286 14.71 -27.52 -1.24
CA GLN A 286 14.33 -27.49 0.17
C GLN A 286 14.75 -28.78 0.86
N PRO A 287 15.45 -28.72 2.00
CA PRO A 287 15.74 -29.92 2.75
C PRO A 287 14.44 -30.40 3.41
N ARG A 288 14.04 -31.63 3.10
CA ARG A 288 12.74 -32.27 3.41
C ARG A 288 12.39 -32.37 4.91
N TRP A 289 13.27 -31.92 5.81
CA TRP A 289 13.09 -31.94 7.26
C TRP A 289 12.31 -30.74 7.83
N LEU A 290 12.03 -29.69 7.04
CA LEU A 290 11.31 -28.50 7.51
C LEU A 290 9.79 -28.70 7.68
N LEU A 291 9.21 -29.65 6.93
CA LEU A 291 7.78 -30.01 7.04
C LEU A 291 7.36 -30.53 8.43
N PRO A 292 8.07 -31.47 9.08
CA PRO A 292 7.68 -31.93 10.41
C PRO A 292 7.83 -30.85 11.50
N VAL A 293 8.80 -29.94 11.39
CA VAL A 293 8.98 -28.85 12.38
C VAL A 293 7.80 -27.86 12.34
N LEU A 294 7.30 -27.54 11.15
CA LEU A 294 6.14 -26.66 11.01
C LEU A 294 4.86 -27.29 11.57
N VAL A 295 4.66 -28.60 11.33
CA VAL A 295 3.51 -29.34 11.88
C VAL A 295 3.57 -29.40 13.41
N VAL A 296 4.77 -29.59 13.99
CA VAL A 296 4.95 -29.59 15.45
C VAL A 296 4.65 -28.22 16.05
N ILE A 297 5.11 -27.12 15.45
CA ILE A 297 4.82 -25.76 15.95
C ILE A 297 3.32 -25.46 15.89
N THR A 298 2.65 -25.87 14.80
CA THR A 298 1.20 -25.66 14.63
C THR A 298 0.39 -26.51 15.62
N ALA A 299 0.80 -27.75 15.87
CA ALA A 299 0.16 -28.64 16.84
C ALA A 299 0.37 -28.18 18.29
N VAL A 300 1.55 -27.67 18.64
CA VAL A 300 1.84 -27.12 19.97
C VAL A 300 1.03 -25.84 20.22
N ALA A 301 0.89 -24.97 19.22
CA ALA A 301 0.04 -23.79 19.32
C ALA A 301 -1.45 -24.15 19.52
N ALA A 302 -1.96 -25.16 18.81
CA ALA A 302 -3.33 -25.65 18.98
C ALA A 302 -3.55 -26.36 20.33
N GLY A 303 -2.56 -27.11 20.82
CA GLY A 303 -2.61 -27.81 22.11
C GLY A 303 -2.56 -26.87 23.32
N LEU A 304 -1.82 -25.76 23.24
CA LEU A 304 -1.78 -24.76 24.31
C LEU A 304 -3.08 -23.95 24.40
N LEU A 305 -3.72 -23.65 23.26
CA LEU A 305 -4.99 -22.91 23.21
C LEU A 305 -6.17 -23.74 23.73
N THR A 306 -6.23 -25.03 23.42
CA THR A 306 -7.31 -25.93 23.91
C THR A 306 -7.21 -26.23 25.41
N ASN A 307 -6.01 -26.19 25.99
CA ASN A 307 -5.82 -26.34 27.44
C ASN A 307 -6.12 -25.06 28.23
N ALA A 308 -5.87 -23.88 27.67
CA ALA A 308 -6.26 -22.61 28.29
C ALA A 308 -7.78 -22.50 28.46
N ASP A 309 -8.57 -22.83 27.42
CA ASP A 309 -10.03 -22.80 27.49
C ASP A 309 -10.63 -23.76 28.53
N ARG A 310 -9.98 -24.91 28.78
CA ARG A 310 -10.41 -25.87 29.81
C ARG A 310 -10.19 -25.37 31.23
N LEU A 311 -9.12 -24.59 31.46
CA LEU A 311 -8.80 -24.01 32.76
C LEU A 311 -9.74 -22.85 33.13
N PHE A 312 -10.13 -22.02 32.15
CA PHE A 312 -11.08 -20.93 32.39
C PHE A 312 -12.52 -21.41 32.57
N ARG A 313 -12.96 -22.46 31.84
CA ARG A 313 -14.29 -23.08 32.06
C ARG A 313 -14.45 -23.76 33.43
N ARG A 314 -13.38 -24.26 34.03
CA ARG A 314 -13.43 -24.86 35.39
C ARG A 314 -13.56 -23.80 36.48
N ARG A 315 -12.98 -22.61 36.33
CA ARG A 315 -13.13 -21.51 37.31
C ARG A 315 -14.52 -20.85 37.29
N GLY A 316 -15.18 -20.79 36.13
CA GLY A 316 -16.53 -20.20 36.03
C GLY A 316 -17.65 -21.03 36.68
N LYS A 317 -17.47 -22.34 36.88
CA LYS A 317 -18.48 -23.20 37.51
C LYS A 317 -18.42 -23.26 39.04
N SER A 318 -17.40 -22.68 39.66
CA SER A 318 -17.23 -22.69 41.12
C SER A 318 -17.69 -21.41 41.82
N ALA A 319 -18.22 -20.42 41.08
CA ALA A 319 -18.64 -19.13 41.64
C ALA A 319 -20.16 -19.00 41.91
N ASP A 320 -20.97 -20.00 41.58
CA ASP A 320 -22.44 -20.02 41.83
C ASP A 320 -22.88 -21.08 42.85
N ALA A 321 -21.97 -21.52 43.73
CA ALA A 321 -22.31 -22.37 44.86
C ALA A 321 -21.62 -21.84 46.13
N GLY A 322 -22.24 -20.84 46.74
CA GLY A 322 -21.83 -20.22 48.00
C GLY A 322 -22.84 -19.18 48.44
#